data_AF-A0AAV0MAD1-F1
#
_entry.id   AF-A0AAV0MAD1-F1
#
_cell.length_a   1.000
_cell.length_b   1.000
_cell.length_c   1.000
_cell.angle_alpha   90.00
_cell.angle_beta   90.00
_cell.angle_gamma   90.00
#
_symmetry.space_group_name_H-M   'P 1'
#
loop_
_entity.id
_entity.type
_entity.pdbx_description
1 polymer ?
#
loop_
_entity_poly.entity_id
_entity_poly.type
_entity_poly.pdbx_seq_one_letter_code
_entity_poly.pdbx_strand_id
1 'polypeptide(L)'
;MFRSDSNIVCTGRIAIQSLCAPQCENSSMEWEMLSFIRALKSTVRSANAVAIITFPSSLVSPSFCKRWQHLADCLVSVKAIPDEDKELAKLLTGYQDIVGFLNIHKVSRINTQVPAVLEATTLSIKLQKRRYLVLECLNQAPIDGSGGTSYGTSGSCSGSSSKSGSLNF
;
A
#
# COMPACT_ATOMS: atom_id res chain seq x y z
N MET A 1 4.01 21.31 -31.98
CA MET A 1 3.45 20.61 -33.16
C MET A 1 4.32 19.39 -33.42
N PHE A 2 3.88 18.21 -33.00
CA PHE A 2 4.40 16.92 -33.45
C PHE A 2 3.19 16.02 -33.63
N ARG A 3 2.66 16.01 -34.86
CA ARG A 3 1.73 14.99 -35.34
C ARG A 3 2.54 14.11 -36.26
N SER A 4 2.97 12.98 -35.76
CA SER A 4 3.41 11.86 -36.59
C SER A 4 2.34 10.78 -36.46
N ASP A 5 1.37 10.85 -37.38
CA ASP A 5 0.33 9.85 -37.61
C ASP A 5 0.97 8.58 -38.18
N SER A 6 1.66 7.84 -37.32
CA SER A 6 1.97 6.42 -37.56
C SER A 6 1.10 5.62 -36.60
N ASN A 7 0.25 4.75 -37.15
CA ASN A 7 -0.63 3.83 -36.45
C ASN A 7 0.17 2.77 -35.67
N ILE A 8 1.00 3.20 -34.72
CA ILE A 8 1.57 2.33 -33.72
C ILE A 8 0.53 2.29 -32.60
N VAL A 9 -0.44 1.37 -32.73
CA VAL A 9 -1.34 0.96 -31.65
C VAL A 9 -0.55 0.09 -30.66
N CYS A 10 0.64 0.53 -30.25
CA CYS A 10 1.45 -0.18 -29.28
C CYS A 10 1.19 0.43 -27.91
N THR A 11 0.60 -0.36 -27.02
CA THR A 11 0.48 0.02 -25.61
C THR A 11 1.87 0.03 -24.98
N GLY A 12 2.37 1.22 -24.61
CA GLY A 12 3.66 1.37 -23.95
C GLY A 12 3.61 0.87 -22.51
N ARG A 13 4.62 0.11 -22.07
CA ARG A 13 4.80 -0.28 -20.67
C ARG A 13 6.18 0.16 -20.22
N ILE A 14 6.22 1.09 -19.28
CA ILE A 14 7.47 1.64 -18.75
C ILE A 14 7.64 1.12 -17.32
N ALA A 15 8.78 0.49 -17.04
CA ALA A 15 9.12 0.04 -15.69
C ALA A 15 10.47 0.63 -15.29
N ILE A 16 10.46 1.48 -14.25
CA ILE A 16 11.67 2.05 -13.66
C ILE A 16 11.90 1.35 -12.33
N GLN A 17 12.93 0.53 -12.28
CA GLN A 17 13.26 -0.26 -11.10
C GLN A 17 14.27 0.49 -10.22
N SER A 18 14.03 0.48 -8.91
CA SER A 18 14.98 0.99 -7.91
C SER A 18 15.47 2.43 -8.17
N LEU A 19 14.55 3.32 -8.52
CA LEU A 19 14.85 4.74 -8.64
C LEU A 19 15.40 5.26 -7.30
N CYS A 20 16.46 6.08 -7.33
CA CYS A 20 17.24 6.51 -6.14
C CYS A 20 18.11 5.41 -5.49
N ALA A 21 18.38 4.27 -6.14
CA ALA A 21 19.37 3.32 -5.61
C ALA A 21 20.74 4.01 -5.44
N PRO A 22 21.57 3.62 -4.46
CA PRO A 22 22.87 4.26 -4.21
C PRO A 22 23.82 4.19 -5.41
N GLN A 23 23.60 3.20 -6.28
CA GLN A 23 24.37 3.03 -7.52
C GLN A 23 23.95 4.02 -8.63
N CYS A 24 22.81 4.70 -8.45
CA CYS A 24 22.43 5.85 -9.24
C CYS A 24 23.00 7.07 -8.51
N GLU A 25 24.00 7.76 -9.08
CA GLU A 25 24.70 8.93 -8.49
C GLU A 25 23.81 10.18 -8.26
N ASN A 26 22.49 10.03 -8.22
CA ASN A 26 21.50 11.10 -8.31
C ASN A 26 20.88 11.48 -6.95
N SER A 27 21.47 11.06 -5.82
CA SER A 27 20.90 11.27 -4.48
C SER A 27 20.78 12.75 -4.08
N SER A 28 21.54 13.65 -4.71
CA SER A 28 21.46 15.11 -4.51
C SER A 28 20.44 15.83 -5.41
N MET A 29 19.78 15.11 -6.32
CA MET A 29 18.99 15.70 -7.42
C MET A 29 17.47 15.65 -7.18
N GLU A 30 17.00 15.76 -5.94
CA GLU A 30 15.57 15.61 -5.56
C GLU A 30 14.61 16.36 -6.51
N TRP A 31 14.88 17.64 -6.79
CA TRP A 31 14.03 18.46 -7.66
C TRP A 31 14.01 18.01 -9.11
N GLU A 32 15.15 17.57 -9.65
CA GLU A 32 15.24 17.07 -11.01
C GLU A 32 14.49 15.75 -11.15
N MET A 33 14.58 14.89 -10.13
CA MET A 33 13.81 13.65 -10.09
C MET A 33 12.30 13.90 -10.02
N LEU A 34 11.84 14.87 -9.24
CA LEU A 34 10.44 15.29 -9.24
C LEU A 34 10.00 15.82 -10.60
N SER A 35 10.87 16.61 -11.24
CA SER A 35 10.63 17.17 -12.58
C SER A 35 10.54 16.06 -13.63
N PHE A 36 11.41 15.06 -13.55
CA PHE A 36 11.40 13.86 -14.37
C PHE A 36 10.09 13.07 -14.18
N ILE A 37 9.68 12.79 -12.94
CA ILE A 37 8.43 12.05 -12.67
C ILE A 37 7.22 12.82 -13.20
N ARG A 38 7.20 14.15 -13.02
CA ARG A 38 6.14 15.00 -13.56
C ARG A 38 6.10 14.96 -15.09
N ALA A 39 7.25 15.07 -15.74
CA ALA A 39 7.37 15.00 -17.20
C ALA A 39 6.92 13.61 -17.71
N LEU A 40 7.40 12.53 -17.09
CA LEU A 40 6.99 11.17 -17.40
C LEU A 40 5.48 10.98 -17.26
N LYS A 41 4.88 11.47 -16.16
CA LYS A 41 3.43 11.44 -15.96
C LYS A 41 2.69 12.17 -17.08
N SER A 42 3.17 13.33 -17.51
CA SER A 42 2.59 14.08 -18.63
C SER A 42 2.63 13.28 -19.94
N THR A 43 3.76 12.65 -20.26
CA THR A 43 3.92 11.80 -21.44
C THR A 43 3.02 10.57 -21.39
N VAL A 44 2.93 9.90 -20.24
CA VAL A 44 2.06 8.73 -20.03
C VAL A 44 0.58 9.10 -20.16
N ARG A 45 0.19 10.31 -19.75
CA ARG A 45 -1.18 10.83 -19.89
C ARG A 45 -1.59 11.11 -21.33
N SER A 46 -0.65 11.51 -22.18
CA SER A 46 -0.90 11.84 -23.59
C SER A 46 -0.60 10.68 -24.55
N ALA A 47 0.02 9.61 -24.07
CA ALA A 47 0.31 8.39 -24.82
C ALA A 47 -0.59 7.23 -24.39
N ASN A 48 -0.75 6.21 -25.23
CA ASN A 48 -1.35 4.93 -24.84
C ASN A 48 -0.32 4.09 -24.05
N ALA A 49 0.05 4.54 -22.84
CA ALA A 49 1.10 3.91 -22.05
C ALA A 49 0.75 3.82 -20.56
N VAL A 50 1.45 2.94 -19.86
CA VAL A 50 1.44 2.81 -18.40
C VAL A 50 2.87 2.84 -17.87
N ALA A 51 3.07 3.41 -16.68
CA ALA A 51 4.37 3.44 -16.03
C ALA A 51 4.29 2.94 -14.58
N ILE A 52 5.26 2.11 -14.18
CA ILE A 52 5.51 1.72 -12.80
C ILE A 52 6.90 2.19 -12.39
N ILE A 53 6.98 2.81 -11.22
CA ILE A 53 8.24 3.28 -10.63
C ILE A 53 8.35 2.62 -9.26
N THR A 54 9.47 1.95 -9.01
CA THR A 54 9.81 1.41 -7.69
C THR A 54 11.01 2.17 -7.14
N PHE A 55 11.01 2.41 -5.83
CA PHE A 55 12.12 3.04 -5.12
C PHE A 55 12.17 2.51 -3.68
N PRO A 56 13.36 2.38 -3.08
CA PRO A 56 13.50 2.05 -1.67
C PRO A 56 13.17 3.29 -0.82
N SER A 57 12.04 3.27 -0.12
CA SER A 57 11.60 4.40 0.70
C SER A 57 12.55 4.74 1.86
N SER A 58 13.41 3.80 2.26
CA SER A 58 14.44 4.00 3.29
C SER A 58 15.60 4.88 2.85
N LEU A 59 15.82 5.03 1.54
CA LEU A 59 16.92 5.85 0.99
C LEU A 59 16.49 7.30 0.71
N VAL A 60 15.25 7.63 1.02
CA VAL A 60 14.62 8.88 0.63
C VAL A 60 14.07 9.60 1.86
N SER A 61 14.24 10.92 1.92
CA SER A 61 13.69 11.72 3.02
C SER A 61 12.14 11.60 3.10
N PRO A 62 11.53 11.63 4.30
CA PRO A 62 10.08 11.51 4.44
C PRO A 62 9.30 12.60 3.68
N SER A 63 9.84 13.83 3.62
CA SER A 63 9.25 14.93 2.87
C SER A 63 9.28 14.67 1.36
N PHE A 64 10.38 14.13 0.84
CA PHE A 64 10.48 13.76 -0.58
C PHE A 64 9.55 12.62 -0.95
N CYS A 65 9.47 11.57 -0.11
CA CYS A 65 8.49 10.50 -0.25
C CYS A 65 7.07 11.06 -0.39
N LYS A 66 6.63 11.95 0.52
CA LYS A 66 5.29 12.55 0.46
C LYS A 66 5.03 13.28 -0.85
N ARG A 67 6.01 14.04 -1.38
CA ARG A 67 5.88 14.71 -2.68
C ARG A 67 5.63 13.71 -3.82
N TRP A 68 6.32 12.57 -3.81
CA TRP A 68 6.12 11.51 -4.81
C TRP A 68 4.75 10.86 -4.68
N GLN A 69 4.29 10.61 -3.46
CA GLN A 69 2.95 10.08 -3.19
C GLN A 69 1.85 10.99 -3.75
N HIS A 70 2.03 12.31 -3.67
CA HIS A 70 1.09 13.27 -4.27
C HIS A 70 1.12 13.26 -5.80
N LEU A 71 2.28 13.01 -6.42
CA LEU A 71 2.40 12.89 -7.88
C LEU A 71 1.87 11.55 -8.41
N ALA A 72 1.93 10.47 -7.64
CA ALA A 72 1.50 9.15 -8.06
C ALA A 72 -0.03 9.07 -8.26
N ASP A 73 -0.46 8.35 -9.29
CA ASP A 73 -1.88 8.05 -9.52
C ASP A 73 -2.32 6.87 -8.67
N CYS A 74 -1.51 5.80 -8.66
CA CYS A 74 -1.63 4.67 -7.75
C CYS A 74 -0.39 4.58 -6.87
N LEU A 75 -0.57 4.25 -5.60
CA LEU A 75 0.50 4.10 -4.62
C LEU A 75 0.31 2.80 -3.85
N VAL A 76 1.33 1.94 -3.93
CA VAL A 76 1.42 0.70 -3.16
C VAL A 76 2.76 0.66 -2.44
N SER A 77 2.80 0.03 -1.27
CA SER A 77 4.05 -0.22 -0.54
C SER A 77 4.16 -1.68 -0.18
N VAL A 78 5.35 -2.24 -0.32
CA VAL A 78 5.66 -3.60 0.12
C VAL A 78 6.37 -3.53 1.47
N LYS A 79 5.92 -4.31 2.43
CA LYS A 79 6.56 -4.46 3.74
C LYS A 79 6.91 -5.92 3.96
N ALA A 80 8.20 -6.22 4.16
CA ALA A 80 8.61 -7.55 4.59
C ALA A 80 8.18 -7.76 6.06
N ILE A 81 7.81 -8.99 6.39
CA ILE A 81 7.57 -9.39 7.77
C ILE A 81 8.94 -9.68 8.39
N PRO A 82 9.27 -9.08 9.56
CA PRO A 82 10.50 -9.44 10.26
C PRO A 82 10.40 -10.89 10.74
N ASP A 83 11.52 -11.60 10.69
CA ASP A 83 11.58 -12.95 11.23
C ASP A 83 11.14 -12.93 12.70
N GLU A 84 10.20 -13.80 13.07
CA GLU A 84 9.72 -14.01 14.44
C GLU A 84 8.77 -12.95 15.05
N ASP A 85 7.89 -12.31 14.26
CA ASP A 85 6.77 -11.55 14.84
C ASP A 85 5.70 -12.50 15.46
N LYS A 86 5.94 -12.87 16.73
CA LYS A 86 5.08 -13.77 17.52
C LYS A 86 3.68 -13.21 17.77
N GLU A 87 3.50 -11.89 17.67
CA GLU A 87 2.19 -11.27 17.82
C GLU A 87 1.38 -11.43 16.54
N LEU A 88 1.98 -11.10 15.39
CA LEU A 88 1.33 -11.32 14.09
C LEU A 88 1.03 -12.80 13.84
N ALA A 89 1.92 -13.71 14.27
CA ALA A 89 1.71 -15.14 14.14
C ALA A 89 0.46 -15.66 14.86
N LYS A 90 0.06 -15.02 15.97
CA LYS A 90 -1.16 -15.35 16.71
C LYS A 90 -2.41 -14.72 16.10
N LEU A 91 -2.25 -13.57 15.45
CA LEU A 91 -3.37 -12.80 14.91
C LEU A 91 -3.78 -13.25 13.51
N LEU A 92 -2.88 -13.83 12.73
CA LEU A 92 -3.11 -14.11 11.32
C LEU A 92 -3.16 -15.61 11.04
N THR A 93 -4.23 -16.04 10.34
CA THR A 93 -4.34 -17.41 9.85
C THR A 93 -3.34 -17.66 8.73
N GLY A 94 -2.55 -18.73 8.84
CA GLY A 94 -1.58 -19.11 7.80
C GLY A 94 -0.34 -18.21 7.74
N TYR A 95 0.03 -17.58 8.87
CA TYR A 95 1.19 -16.68 8.96
C TYR A 95 2.49 -17.28 8.42
N GLN A 96 2.73 -18.59 8.60
CA GLN A 96 3.95 -19.26 8.14
C GLN A 96 4.16 -19.19 6.62
N ASP A 97 3.09 -19.04 5.84
CA ASP A 97 3.16 -18.95 4.38
C ASP A 97 3.27 -17.51 3.86
N ILE A 98 3.19 -16.51 4.76
CA ILE A 98 3.22 -15.09 4.41
C ILE A 98 4.65 -14.58 4.41
N VAL A 99 5.10 -14.05 3.27
CA VAL A 99 6.44 -13.48 3.07
C VAL A 99 6.46 -11.97 3.36
N GLY A 100 5.32 -11.31 3.21
CA GLY A 100 5.20 -9.88 3.39
C GLY A 100 3.78 -9.38 3.23
N PHE A 101 3.63 -8.06 3.33
CA PHE A 101 2.39 -7.36 3.09
C PHE A 101 2.51 -6.40 1.90
N LEU A 102 1.45 -6.33 1.11
CA LEU A 102 1.23 -5.29 0.12
C LEU A 102 0.17 -4.34 0.67
N ASN A 103 0.55 -3.10 0.96
CA ASN A 103 -0.39 -2.06 1.36
C ASN A 103 -0.72 -1.17 0.16
N ILE A 104 -2.00 -0.95 -0.05
CA ILE A 104 -2.56 -0.08 -1.08
C ILE A 104 -2.96 1.23 -0.40
N HIS A 105 -2.25 2.30 -0.74
CA HIS A 105 -2.46 3.63 -0.15
C HIS A 105 -3.32 4.52 -1.04
N LYS A 106 -3.22 4.34 -2.36
CA LYS A 106 -3.94 5.14 -3.35
C LYS A 106 -4.23 4.32 -4.59
N VAL A 107 -5.46 4.37 -5.07
CA VAL A 107 -5.87 3.79 -6.35
C VAL A 107 -6.60 4.86 -7.15
N SER A 108 -6.06 5.20 -8.32
CA SER A 108 -6.75 6.09 -9.24
C SER A 108 -7.87 5.36 -9.98
N ARG A 109 -8.98 6.06 -10.19
CA ARG A 109 -9.97 5.70 -11.21
C ARG A 109 -9.91 6.75 -12.30
N ILE A 110 -9.81 6.31 -13.55
CA ILE A 110 -9.76 7.21 -14.70
C ILE A 110 -11.15 7.83 -14.89
N ASN A 111 -11.21 9.13 -15.20
CA ASN A 111 -12.44 9.86 -15.52
C ASN A 111 -13.52 9.89 -14.43
N THR A 112 -13.14 9.84 -13.15
CA THR A 112 -14.09 10.03 -12.04
C THR A 112 -13.49 10.88 -10.94
N GLN A 113 -14.37 11.61 -10.25
CA GLN A 113 -14.03 12.40 -9.06
C GLN A 113 -14.19 11.57 -7.76
N VAL A 114 -14.74 10.34 -7.85
CA VAL A 114 -14.99 9.47 -6.70
C VAL A 114 -13.81 8.50 -6.50
N PRO A 115 -13.11 8.56 -5.35
CA PRO A 115 -12.02 7.63 -5.02
C PRO A 115 -12.49 6.17 -5.05
N ALA A 116 -11.62 5.23 -5.41
CA ALA A 116 -11.93 3.81 -5.27
C ALA A 116 -12.09 3.44 -3.78
N VAL A 117 -13.22 2.85 -3.43
CA VAL A 117 -13.42 2.23 -2.10
C VAL A 117 -12.98 0.78 -2.24
N LEU A 118 -11.90 0.43 -1.56
CA LEU A 118 -11.37 -0.93 -1.53
C LEU A 118 -11.93 -1.66 -0.30
N GLU A 119 -12.27 -2.93 -0.46
CA GLU A 119 -12.69 -3.79 0.65
C GLU A 119 -11.53 -4.06 1.62
N ALA A 120 -10.30 -4.18 1.09
CA ALA A 120 -9.08 -4.33 1.87
C ALA A 120 -7.97 -3.44 1.31
N THR A 121 -7.26 -2.76 2.21
CA THR A 121 -6.08 -1.94 1.88
C THR A 121 -4.76 -2.67 2.15
N THR A 122 -4.79 -3.79 2.86
CA THR A 122 -3.62 -4.63 3.13
C THR A 122 -3.86 -6.05 2.68
N LEU A 123 -2.94 -6.56 1.86
CA LEU A 123 -2.95 -7.92 1.34
C LEU A 123 -1.70 -8.66 1.84
N SER A 124 -1.86 -9.94 2.17
CA SER A 124 -0.73 -10.85 2.39
C SER A 124 -0.12 -11.26 1.06
N ILE A 125 1.21 -11.33 1.04
CA ILE A 125 1.99 -11.87 -0.08
C ILE A 125 2.42 -13.27 0.33
N LYS A 126 1.89 -14.29 -0.33
CA LYS A 126 2.25 -15.70 -0.10
C LYS A 126 3.04 -16.25 -1.27
N LEU A 127 4.02 -17.11 -1.00
CA LEU A 127 4.80 -17.78 -2.04
C LEU A 127 4.35 -19.24 -2.18
N GLN A 128 3.48 -19.51 -3.16
CA GLN A 128 3.02 -20.86 -3.43
C GLN A 128 4.00 -21.63 -4.34
N LYS A 129 4.30 -22.88 -3.94
CA LYS A 129 5.16 -23.82 -4.69
C LYS A 129 6.52 -23.22 -5.12
N ARG A 130 7.03 -22.23 -4.36
CA ARG A 130 8.26 -21.47 -4.67
C ARG A 130 8.29 -20.78 -6.05
N ARG A 131 7.14 -20.60 -6.71
CA ARG A 131 7.06 -20.05 -8.08
C ARG A 131 5.99 -18.99 -8.27
N TYR A 132 4.94 -19.00 -7.45
CA TYR A 132 3.80 -18.12 -7.62
C TYR A 132 3.66 -17.21 -6.42
N LEU A 133 3.66 -15.90 -6.66
CA LEU A 133 3.27 -14.92 -5.67
C LEU A 133 1.75 -14.76 -5.71
N VAL A 134 1.10 -14.99 -4.58
CA VAL A 134 -0.35 -14.88 -4.42
C VAL A 134 -0.64 -13.75 -3.45
N LEU A 135 -1.59 -12.90 -3.81
CA LEU A 135 -2.10 -11.83 -2.96
C LEU A 135 -3.45 -12.27 -2.38
N GLU A 136 -3.56 -12.28 -1.06
CA GLU A 136 -4.80 -12.67 -0.37
C GLU A 136 -5.14 -11.67 0.73
N CYS A 137 -6.44 -11.43 0.94
CA CYS A 137 -6.92 -10.65 2.09
C CYS A 137 -6.46 -11.31 3.40
N LEU A 138 -6.18 -10.48 4.41
CA LEU A 138 -5.80 -10.96 5.73
C LEU A 138 -7.00 -11.60 6.43
N ASN A 139 -6.80 -12.79 6.98
CA ASN A 139 -7.78 -13.48 7.81
C ASN A 139 -7.28 -13.51 9.25
N GLN A 140 -8.10 -13.04 10.18
CA GLN A 140 -7.79 -13.15 11.60
C GLN A 140 -7.83 -14.64 12.01
N ALA A 141 -6.92 -15.03 12.90
CA ALA A 141 -7.00 -16.32 13.56
C ALA A 141 -8.26 -16.37 14.43
N PRO A 142 -8.91 -17.53 14.60
CA PRO A 142 -10.01 -17.68 15.54
C PRO A 142 -9.60 -17.15 16.91
N ILE A 143 -10.43 -16.30 17.52
CA ILE A 143 -10.24 -15.98 18.93
C ILE A 143 -10.54 -17.24 19.73
N ASP A 144 -9.59 -17.71 20.52
CA ASP A 144 -9.88 -18.74 21.52
C ASP A 144 -10.91 -18.15 22.48
N GLY A 145 -12.17 -18.60 22.35
CA GLY A 145 -13.28 -18.21 23.20
C GLY A 145 -13.06 -18.70 24.61
N SER A 146 -12.22 -18.00 25.37
CA SER A 146 -12.07 -18.23 26.79
C SER A 146 -13.30 -17.70 27.53
N GLY A 147 -14.28 -18.58 27.66
CA GLY A 147 -15.18 -18.65 28.81
C GLY A 147 -16.15 -17.49 28.97
N GLY A 148 -17.32 -17.61 28.34
CA GLY A 148 -18.52 -17.06 28.95
C GLY A 148 -18.73 -17.72 30.32
N THR A 149 -18.36 -17.04 31.39
CA THR A 149 -18.97 -17.31 32.70
C THR A 149 -20.34 -16.65 32.69
N SER A 150 -21.32 -17.34 32.10
CA SER A 150 -22.73 -17.09 32.35
C SER A 150 -23.05 -17.47 33.79
N TYR A 151 -22.60 -16.66 34.76
CA TYR A 151 -23.24 -16.66 36.06
C TYR A 151 -24.48 -15.78 35.91
N GLY A 152 -25.61 -16.46 35.71
CA GLY A 152 -26.90 -15.87 35.97
C GLY A 152 -26.93 -15.41 37.42
N THR A 153 -26.73 -14.11 37.62
CA THR A 153 -27.14 -13.43 38.84
C THR A 153 -27.94 -12.22 38.40
N SER A 154 -29.26 -12.38 38.45
CA SER A 154 -30.22 -11.29 38.47
C SER A 154 -29.82 -10.28 39.56
N GLY A 155 -29.49 -9.05 39.18
CA GLY A 155 -29.13 -7.98 40.11
C GLY A 155 -29.62 -6.64 39.58
N SER A 156 -30.61 -6.08 40.28
CA SER A 156 -31.36 -4.86 39.97
C SER A 156 -30.53 -3.58 39.85
N CYS A 157 -31.15 -2.60 39.19
CA CYS A 157 -30.74 -1.21 39.00
C CYS A 157 -30.20 -0.48 40.24
N SER A 158 -29.16 0.35 40.05
CA SER A 158 -28.95 1.65 40.72
C SER A 158 -27.87 2.43 39.98
N GLY A 159 -28.16 3.67 39.61
CA GLY A 159 -27.26 4.53 38.86
C GLY A 159 -26.22 5.24 39.72
N SER A 160 -25.11 5.66 39.11
CA SER A 160 -24.47 6.94 39.38
C SER A 160 -23.41 7.27 38.31
N SER A 161 -23.38 8.56 37.98
CA SER A 161 -22.56 9.31 37.04
C SER A 161 -21.03 9.17 37.20
N SER A 162 -20.26 9.26 36.11
CA SER A 162 -19.49 10.48 35.78
C SER A 162 -18.45 10.31 34.65
N LYS A 163 -18.40 11.36 33.79
CA LYS A 163 -17.27 11.88 32.99
C LYS A 163 -16.87 11.22 31.66
N SER A 164 -17.40 11.84 30.58
CA SER A 164 -16.69 12.44 29.42
C SER A 164 -15.17 12.18 29.37
N GLY A 165 -14.53 11.70 28.31
CA GLY A 165 -14.77 11.94 26.89
C GLY A 165 -13.72 12.93 26.34
N SER A 166 -12.71 12.44 25.64
CA SER A 166 -12.20 12.96 24.35
C SER A 166 -10.98 12.15 23.88
N LEU A 167 -11.08 11.53 22.71
CA LEU A 167 -9.92 11.11 21.91
C LEU A 167 -9.89 12.04 20.70
N ASN A 168 -8.83 12.83 20.57
CA ASN A 168 -8.56 13.66 19.40
C ASN A 168 -7.81 12.84 18.35
N PHE A 169 -8.16 13.05 17.08
CA PHE A 169 -7.42 12.57 15.91
C PHE A 169 -6.19 13.45 15.65
#